data_AF-A0A2L2NYF6-F1
#
_entry.id   AF-A0A2L2NYF6-F1
#
_cell.length_a   1.000
_cell.length_b   1.000
_cell.length_c   1.000
_cell.angle_alpha   90.00
_cell.angle_beta   90.00
_cell.angle_gamma   90.00
#
_symmetry.space_group_name_H-M   'P 1'
#
loop_
_entity.id
_entity.type
_entity.pdbx_description
1 polymer ?
#
loop_
_entity_poly.entity_id
_entity_poly.type
_entity_poly.pdbx_seq_one_letter_code
_entity_poly.pdbx_strand_id
1 'polypeptide(L)' 'MYAFLVQVYERTQSNDLGGLLGDMSTIEDSETADFAVWHEWLRCVAQVKQGKVDIDLHIHS' A
#
# COMPACT_ATOMS: atom_id res chain seq x y z
N MET A 1 -0.09 -0.23 -7.49
CA MET A 1 -0.37 0.23 -6.12
C MET A 1 0.37 1.54 -5.82
N TYR A 2 1.70 1.59 -5.87
CA TYR A 2 2.47 2.79 -5.52
C TYR A 2 1.99 4.06 -6.25
N ALA A 3 1.93 4.03 -7.58
CA ALA A 3 1.45 5.16 -8.39
C ALA A 3 0.00 5.58 -8.09
N PHE A 4 -0.85 4.66 -7.64
CA PHE A 4 -2.21 5.00 -7.21
C PHE A 4 -2.18 5.73 -5.87
N LEU A 5 -1.41 5.24 -4.90
CA LEU A 5 -1.25 5.88 -3.59
C LEU A 5 -0.60 7.26 -3.70
N VAL A 6 0.35 7.45 -4.62
CA VAL A 6 0.91 8.78 -4.96
C VAL A 6 -0.19 9.74 -5.38
N GLN A 7 -1.08 9.35 -6.30
CA GLN A 7 -2.18 10.22 -6.71
C GLN A 7 -3.15 10.55 -5.58
N VAL A 8 -3.37 9.63 -4.64
CA VAL A 8 -4.21 9.88 -3.46
C VAL A 8 -3.51 10.83 -2.49
N TYR A 9 -2.21 10.64 -2.25
CA TYR A 9 -1.41 11.57 -1.45
C TYR A 9 -1.39 12.97 -2.06
N GLU A 10 -1.18 13.10 -3.37
CA GLU A 10 -1.20 14.40 -4.06
C GLU A 10 -2.51 15.16 -3.82
N ARG A 11 -3.65 14.46 -3.80
CA ARG A 11 -4.98 15.05 -3.59
C ARG A 11 -5.30 15.36 -2.12
N THR A 12 -4.83 14.52 -1.21
CA THR A 12 -5.23 14.57 0.21
C THR A 12 -4.19 15.21 1.11
N GLN A 13 -2.92 15.26 0.66
CA GLN A 13 -1.76 15.67 1.43
C GLN A 13 -1.67 14.96 2.80
N SER A 14 -2.15 13.72 2.89
CA SER A 14 -2.17 12.96 4.13
C SER A 14 -0.76 12.57 4.57
N ASN A 15 -0.33 13.02 5.76
CA ASN A 15 0.97 12.67 6.31
C ASN A 15 1.17 11.15 6.46
N ASP A 16 0.13 10.42 6.86
CA ASP A 16 0.19 8.97 7.03
C ASP A 16 0.45 8.27 5.69
N LEU A 17 -0.19 8.74 4.62
CA LEU A 17 0.08 8.25 3.26
C LEU A 17 1.50 8.62 2.79
N GLY A 18 2.00 9.80 3.17
CA GLY A 18 3.36 10.22 2.86
C GLY A 18 4.43 9.34 3.50
N GLY A 19 4.25 8.98 4.78
CA GLY A 19 5.12 8.04 5.49
C GLY A 19 5.14 6.66 4.82
N LEU A 20 3.95 6.10 4.56
CA LEU A 20 3.81 4.82 3.86
C LEU A 20 4.47 4.84 2.48
N LEU A 21 4.32 5.92 1.70
CA LEU A 21 4.96 6.07 0.39
C LEU A 21 6.49 6.14 0.50
N GLY A 22 7.03 6.66 1.60
CA GLY A 22 8.45 6.59 1.92
C GLY A 22 8.91 5.15 2.11
N ASP A 23 8.23 4.40 2.98
CA ASP A 23 8.56 3.00 3.28
C ASP A 23 8.41 2.08 2.05
N MET A 24 7.47 2.40 1.16
CA MET A 24 7.21 1.66 -0.08
C MET A 24 8.10 2.07 -1.26
N SER A 25 8.85 3.17 -1.15
CA SER A 25 9.69 3.63 -2.25
C SER A 25 10.81 2.61 -2.54
N THR A 26 11.25 2.53 -3.79
CA THR A 26 12.38 1.66 -4.17
C THR A 26 13.64 2.52 -4.15
N ILE A 27 14.65 2.08 -3.41
CA ILE A 27 15.99 2.67 -3.49
C ILE A 27 16.65 2.08 -4.75
N GLU A 28 17.51 2.87 -5.42
CA GLU A 28 18.03 2.72 -6.79
C GLU A 28 18.47 1.30 -7.24
N ASP A 29 18.68 0.34 -6.34
CA ASP A 29 19.12 -1.03 -6.64
C ASP A 29 18.02 -2.10 -6.46
N SER A 30 16.78 -1.79 -6.82
CA SER A 30 15.66 -2.75 -6.96
C SER A 30 15.16 -3.44 -5.68
N GLU A 31 15.58 -2.95 -4.51
CA GLU A 31 15.06 -3.36 -3.21
C GLU A 31 14.24 -2.22 -2.58
N THR A 32 13.08 -2.57 -2.04
CA THR A 32 12.17 -1.63 -1.36
C THR A 32 12.86 -1.02 -0.14
N ALA A 33 12.62 0.25 0.17
CA ALA A 33 13.18 0.94 1.33
C ALA A 33 12.86 0.22 2.65
N ASP A 34 11.68 -0.41 2.74
CA ASP A 34 11.34 -1.37 3.78
C ASP A 34 10.87 -2.72 3.20
N PHE A 35 11.65 -3.78 3.45
CA PHE A 35 11.30 -5.14 3.07
C PHE A 35 10.01 -5.64 3.75
N ALA A 36 9.71 -5.23 4.99
CA ALA A 36 8.54 -5.69 5.72
C ALA A 36 7.25 -5.22 5.04
N VAL A 37 7.20 -3.93 4.69
CA VAL A 37 6.05 -3.31 4.00
C VAL A 37 5.81 -3.96 2.64
N TRP A 38 6.88 -4.28 1.91
CA TRP A 38 6.77 -5.00 0.63
C TRP A 38 6.20 -6.42 0.79
N HIS A 39 6.69 -7.18 1.76
CA HIS A 39 6.17 -8.52 2.04
C HIS A 39 4.71 -8.48 2.50
N GLU A 40 4.33 -7.49 3.28
CA GLU A 40 2.94 -7.27 3.70
C GLU A 40 2.03 -6.98 2.50
N TRP A 41 2.45 -6.09 1.60
CA TRP A 41 1.74 -5.83 0.35
C TRP A 41 1.53 -7.12 -0.47
N LEU A 42 2.59 -7.93 -0.65
CA LEU A 42 2.49 -9.20 -1.37
C LEU A 42 1.52 -10.19 -0.71
N ARG A 43 1.47 -10.24 0.64
CA ARG A 43 0.49 -11.05 1.37
C ARG A 43 -0.94 -10.60 1.11
N CYS A 44 -1.19 -9.29 1.15
CA CYS A 44 -2.51 -8.73 0.83
C CYS A 44 -2.94 -9.10 -0.60
N VAL A 45 -2.05 -8.95 -1.59
CA VAL A 45 -2.31 -9.37 -2.97
C VAL A 45 -2.63 -10.87 -3.06
N ALA A 46 -1.91 -11.72 -2.32
CA ALA A 46 -2.17 -13.15 -2.28
C ALA A 46 -3.56 -13.48 -1.68
N GLN A 47 -3.97 -12.77 -0.62
CA GLN A 47 -5.30 -12.95 -0.03
C GLN A 47 -6.41 -12.53 -1.00
N VAL A 48 -6.24 -11.40 -1.71
CA VAL A 48 -7.19 -10.95 -2.74
C VAL A 48 -7.33 -12.00 -3.84
N LYS A 49 -6.21 -12.53 -4.35
CA LYS A 49 -6.21 -13.60 -5.36
C LYS A 49 -6.88 -14.90 -4.89
N GLN A 50 -6.88 -15.17 -3.59
CA GLN A 50 -7.52 -16.33 -2.99
C GLN A 50 -8.99 -16.09 -2.61
N GLY A 51 -9.53 -14.90 -2.86
CA GLY A 51 -10.89 -14.54 -2.44
C GLY A 51 -11.06 -14.48 -0.92
N LYS A 52 -9.98 -14.22 -0.18
CA LYS A 52 -9.95 -14.20 1.29
C LYS A 52 -10.06 -12.80 1.89
N VAL A 53 -10.35 -11.80 1.06
CA VAL A 53 -10.49 -10.40 1.48
C VAL A 53 -11.93 -9.98 1.27
N ASP A 54 -12.52 -9.42 2.32
CA ASP A 54 -13.78 -8.70 2.21
C ASP A 54 -13.49 -7.33 1.59
N ILE A 55 -14.02 -7.12 0.39
CA ILE A 55 -13.87 -5.87 -0.37
C ILE A 55 -15.14 -5.02 -0.30
N ASP A 56 -16.18 -5.52 0.36
CA ASP A 56 -17.40 -4.78 0.57
C ASP A 56 -17.19 -3.86 1.78
N LEU A 57 -17.30 -2.55 1.53
CA LEU A 57 -17.12 -1.55 2.57
C LEU A 57 -18.35 -1.59 3.51
N HIS A 58 -18.24 -2.38 4.58
CA HIS A 58 -19.23 -2.42 5.64
C HIS A 58 -18.98 -1.32 6.68
N ILE A 59 -19.48 -0.11 6.41
CA ILE A 59 -19.48 0.97 7.40
C ILE A 59 -20.61 0.69 8.39
N HIS A 60 -20.24 0.27 9.60
CA HIS A 60 -21.20 0.21 10.71
C HIS A 60 -21.38 1.63 11.27
N SER A 61 -22.58 2.17 11.11
CA SER A 61 -23.06 3.44 11.68
C SER A 61 -23.35 3.33 13.18
#